data_AF-A0A957VP89-F1
#
_entry.id   AF-A0A957VP89-F1
#
_cell.length_a   1.000
_cell.length_b   1.000
_cell.length_c   1.000
_cell.angle_alpha   90.00
_cell.angle_beta   90.00
_cell.angle_gamma   90.00
#
_symmetry.space_group_name_H-M   'P 1'
#
loop_
_entity.id
_entity.type
_entity.pdbx_description
1 polymer ?
#
loop_
_entity_poly.entity_id
_entity_poly.type
_entity_poly.pdbx_seq_one_letter_code
_entity_poly.pdbx_strand_id
1 'polypeptide(L)'
;MGSIPLPQSHALTDRESWRTLFKPRLDPDHPERWPADWEAQVTRWRDPARAVPAAVPGGSLYGWLRNWMGMEQVSYVIYDDPAWFGEMVETCADCIIGTLTRILETGATFEACAMWEDMAYNAGPLISPEHFKRYLVPQYRRITDLVRRYGIDVVWLDCDGKIDLLIPLWLEVGVNCMFPLEVGTWGEDP
;
A
#
# COMPACT_ATOMS: atom_id res chain seq x y z
N MET A 1 26.77 -4.50 15.27
CA MET A 1 26.44 -3.31 14.46
C MET A 1 25.54 -3.79 13.35
N GLY A 2 24.27 -3.32 13.31
CA GLY A 2 23.35 -3.70 12.25
C GLY A 2 23.76 -3.06 10.92
N SER A 3 23.59 -3.78 9.81
CA SER A 3 23.75 -3.27 8.44
C SER A 3 22.63 -2.32 8.02
N ILE A 4 21.56 -2.24 8.81
CA ILE A 4 20.38 -1.42 8.54
C ILE A 4 20.54 -0.08 9.28
N PRO A 5 20.49 1.07 8.57
CA PRO A 5 20.48 2.39 9.17
C PRO A 5 19.32 2.54 10.17
N LEU A 6 19.59 3.14 11.33
CA LEU A 6 18.56 3.46 12.31
C LEU A 6 17.96 4.84 12.02
N PRO A 7 16.63 5.00 12.04
CA PRO A 7 16.00 6.31 11.99
C PRO A 7 16.49 7.19 13.15
N GLN A 8 16.83 8.45 12.87
CA GLN A 8 17.15 9.44 13.92
C GLN A 8 15.89 10.00 14.58
N SER A 9 14.84 10.20 13.79
CA SER A 9 13.52 10.66 14.23
C SER A 9 12.48 10.41 13.14
N HIS A 10 11.21 10.59 13.51
CA HIS A 10 10.04 10.50 12.64
C HIS A 10 9.33 11.85 12.57
N ALA A 11 8.73 12.17 11.42
CA ALA A 11 8.08 13.46 11.20
C ALA A 11 6.57 13.44 11.48
N LEU A 12 5.94 12.27 11.49
CA LEU A 12 4.55 12.10 11.88
C LEU A 12 4.48 11.67 13.34
N THR A 13 4.33 12.63 14.25
CA THR A 13 4.37 12.40 15.70
C THR A 13 2.99 12.49 16.36
N ASP A 14 2.05 13.19 15.73
CA ASP A 14 0.76 13.56 16.29
C ASP A 14 -0.24 14.01 15.21
N ARG A 15 -1.47 14.35 15.63
CA ARG A 15 -2.53 14.83 14.73
C ARG A 15 -2.20 16.17 14.06
N GLU A 16 -1.34 17.00 14.67
CA GLU A 16 -0.98 18.30 14.10
C GLU A 16 0.01 18.14 12.94
N SER A 17 1.07 17.36 13.14
CA SER A 17 2.01 16.96 12.10
C SER A 17 1.29 16.21 10.97
N TRP A 18 0.33 15.33 11.27
CA TRP A 18 -0.56 14.75 10.25
C TRP A 18 -1.26 15.81 9.40
N ARG A 19 -1.98 16.72 10.06
CA ARG A 19 -2.81 17.74 9.41
C ARG A 19 -1.99 18.74 8.59
N THR A 20 -0.78 19.06 9.02
CA THR A 20 0.03 20.14 8.43
C THR A 20 1.12 19.62 7.48
N LEU A 21 1.69 18.45 7.75
CA LEU A 21 2.82 17.91 7.01
C LEU A 21 2.43 16.77 6.05
N PHE A 22 1.44 15.94 6.37
CA PHE A 22 1.15 14.74 5.58
C PHE A 22 -0.13 14.86 4.77
N LYS A 23 -1.26 15.10 5.44
CA LYS A 23 -2.58 15.14 4.80
C LYS A 23 -2.65 16.07 3.58
N PRO A 24 -2.09 17.30 3.59
CA PRO A 24 -2.12 18.18 2.42
C PRO A 24 -1.30 17.65 1.22
N ARG A 25 -0.32 16.77 1.46
CA ARG A 25 0.52 16.15 0.43
C ARG A 25 -0.08 14.85 -0.11
N LEU A 26 -1.22 14.40 0.43
CA LEU A 26 -1.98 13.23 -0.02
C LEU A 26 -3.19 13.64 -0.88
N ASP A 27 -3.08 14.77 -1.58
CA ASP A 27 -4.05 15.22 -2.57
C ASP A 27 -3.78 14.58 -3.95
N PRO A 28 -4.64 13.68 -4.46
CA PRO A 28 -4.41 13.02 -5.76
C PRO A 28 -4.39 14.00 -6.95
N ASP A 29 -5.00 15.17 -6.81
CA ASP A 29 -5.09 16.17 -7.88
C ASP A 29 -3.92 17.15 -7.90
N HIS A 30 -3.04 17.10 -6.90
CA HIS A 30 -1.89 18.00 -6.81
C HIS A 30 -1.02 17.92 -8.08
N PRO A 31 -0.71 19.05 -8.74
CA PRO A 31 -0.07 19.04 -10.06
C PRO A 31 1.34 18.42 -10.03
N GLU A 32 2.09 18.59 -8.94
CA GLU A 32 3.44 18.02 -8.78
C GLU A 32 3.45 16.48 -8.62
N ARG A 33 2.29 15.85 -8.51
CA ARG A 33 2.19 14.39 -8.45
C ARG A 33 2.50 13.73 -9.79
N TRP A 34 2.35 14.49 -10.88
CA TRP A 34 2.49 14.00 -12.23
C TRP A 34 3.87 14.36 -12.79
N PRO A 35 4.61 13.39 -13.33
CA PRO A 35 5.94 13.65 -13.83
C PRO A 35 5.90 14.49 -15.11
N ALA A 36 6.97 15.23 -15.37
CA ALA A 36 7.06 16.11 -16.54
C ALA A 36 6.91 15.37 -17.88
N ASP A 37 7.21 14.07 -17.92
CA ASP A 37 7.10 13.19 -19.08
C ASP A 37 5.79 12.38 -19.12
N TRP A 38 4.76 12.81 -18.39
CA TRP A 38 3.46 12.13 -18.25
C TRP A 38 2.88 11.63 -19.60
N GLU A 39 2.80 12.49 -20.61
CA GLU A 39 2.23 12.13 -21.93
C GLU A 39 3.04 11.04 -22.63
N ALA A 40 4.37 11.04 -22.48
CA ALA A 40 5.23 10.01 -23.03
C ALA A 40 5.01 8.67 -22.32
N GLN A 41 4.84 8.69 -20.99
CA GLN A 41 4.52 7.49 -20.22
C GLN A 41 3.14 6.92 -20.61
N VAL A 42 2.12 7.76 -20.72
CA VAL A 42 0.77 7.37 -21.17
C VAL A 42 0.82 6.75 -22.57
N THR A 43 1.54 7.38 -23.51
CA THR A 43 1.72 6.83 -24.87
C THR A 43 2.30 5.42 -24.83
N ARG A 44 3.33 5.20 -24.00
CA ARG A 44 3.95 3.88 -23.81
C ARG A 44 2.99 2.88 -23.16
N TRP A 45 2.19 3.30 -22.19
CA TRP A 45 1.28 2.38 -21.50
C TRP A 45 0.04 2.01 -22.31
N ARG A 46 -0.33 2.82 -23.29
CA ARG A 46 -1.43 2.56 -24.23
C ARG A 46 -1.03 1.69 -25.41
N ASP A 47 0.27 1.48 -25.64
CA ASP A 47 0.75 0.70 -26.78
C ASP A 47 0.42 -0.79 -26.58
N PRO A 48 -0.48 -1.39 -27.39
CA PRO A 48 -0.79 -2.81 -27.30
C PRO A 48 0.37 -3.70 -27.75
N ALA A 49 1.39 -3.14 -28.43
CA ALA A 49 2.60 -3.85 -28.84
C ALA A 49 3.72 -3.78 -27.79
N ARG A 50 3.45 -3.26 -26.57
CA ARG A 50 4.43 -3.18 -25.50
C ARG A 50 5.02 -4.56 -25.19
N ALA A 51 6.34 -4.69 -25.37
CA ALA A 51 7.04 -5.97 -25.20
C ALA A 51 7.25 -6.41 -23.74
N VAL A 52 7.09 -5.50 -22.78
CA VAL A 52 7.37 -5.73 -21.36
C VAL A 52 6.10 -5.51 -20.54
N PRO A 53 5.72 -6.46 -19.66
CA PRO A 53 4.63 -6.26 -18.72
C PRO A 53 4.87 -5.04 -17.82
N ALA A 54 3.81 -4.31 -17.51
CA ALA A 54 3.84 -3.21 -16.57
C ALA A 54 2.86 -3.48 -15.43
N ALA A 55 3.31 -3.24 -14.21
CA ALA A 55 2.45 -3.21 -13.04
C ALA A 55 2.16 -1.75 -12.66
N VAL A 56 0.88 -1.44 -12.42
CA VAL A 56 0.50 -0.12 -11.90
C VAL A 56 0.76 -0.06 -10.38
N PRO A 57 1.37 1.01 -9.84
CA PRO A 57 1.62 1.10 -8.40
C PRO A 57 0.33 1.26 -7.61
N GLY A 58 -0.08 0.21 -6.89
CA GLY A 58 -1.24 0.18 -6.00
C GLY A 58 -0.98 0.76 -4.61
N GLY A 59 0.27 1.11 -4.30
CA GLY A 59 0.64 1.81 -3.07
C GLY A 59 0.69 0.92 -1.82
N SER A 60 0.63 1.58 -0.66
CA SER A 60 0.71 0.97 0.67
C SER A 60 -0.28 1.66 1.62
N LEU A 61 -0.92 0.93 2.52
CA LEU A 61 -1.87 1.51 3.47
C LEU A 61 -1.28 1.66 4.87
N TYR A 62 -0.51 0.67 5.32
CA TYR A 62 0.18 0.65 6.61
C TYR A 62 1.66 1.00 6.47
N GLY A 63 2.34 0.48 5.45
CA GLY A 63 3.78 0.64 5.25
C GLY A 63 4.23 2.11 5.22
N TRP A 64 3.47 2.99 4.57
CA TRP A 64 3.74 4.44 4.60
C TRP A 64 3.59 5.05 5.99
N LEU A 65 2.51 4.75 6.70
CA LEU A 65 2.27 5.27 8.05
C LEU A 65 3.36 4.82 9.01
N ARG A 66 3.73 3.53 8.95
CA ARG A 66 4.86 2.98 9.70
C ARG A 66 6.17 3.70 9.36
N ASN A 67 6.44 4.01 8.08
CA ASN A 67 7.65 4.75 7.72
C ASN A 67 7.65 6.18 8.26
N TRP A 68 6.49 6.85 8.26
CA TRP A 68 6.36 8.24 8.71
C TRP A 68 6.36 8.40 10.23
N MET A 69 5.78 7.44 10.97
CA MET A 69 5.63 7.45 12.43
C MET A 69 6.68 6.64 13.18
N GLY A 70 7.21 5.61 12.53
CA GLY A 70 7.96 4.54 13.17
C GLY A 70 7.08 3.39 13.64
N MET A 71 7.69 2.20 13.75
CA MET A 71 7.00 0.97 14.14
C MET A 71 6.39 1.03 15.54
N GLU A 72 7.09 1.64 16.50
CA GLU A 72 6.61 1.78 17.87
C GLU A 72 5.37 2.68 17.93
N GLN A 73 5.45 3.87 17.35
CA GLN A 73 4.36 4.84 17.42
C GLN A 73 3.11 4.35 16.67
N VAL A 74 3.25 3.73 15.48
CA VAL A 74 2.09 3.18 14.77
C VAL A 74 1.43 2.05 15.57
N SER A 75 2.22 1.25 16.31
CA SER A 75 1.69 0.18 17.16
C SER A 75 0.83 0.72 18.31
N TYR A 76 1.26 1.82 18.95
CA TYR A 76 0.44 2.51 19.96
C TYR A 76 -0.81 3.12 19.36
N VAL A 77 -0.69 3.86 18.24
CA VAL A 77 -1.83 4.57 17.62
C VAL A 77 -2.93 3.60 17.16
N ILE A 78 -2.58 2.42 16.65
CA ILE A 78 -3.57 1.39 16.29
C ILE A 78 -4.47 1.03 17.47
N TYR A 79 -3.96 1.04 18.70
CA TYR A 79 -4.71 0.63 19.88
C TYR A 79 -5.31 1.81 20.66
N ASP A 80 -4.52 2.88 20.85
CA ASP A 80 -4.90 4.03 21.68
C ASP A 80 -5.80 5.04 20.93
N ASP A 81 -5.64 5.17 19.61
CA ASP A 81 -6.47 6.04 18.76
C ASP A 81 -6.78 5.38 17.40
N PRO A 82 -7.51 4.24 17.39
CA PRO A 82 -7.80 3.47 16.19
C PRO A 82 -8.65 4.27 15.17
N ALA A 83 -9.38 5.30 15.64
CA ALA A 83 -10.13 6.19 14.76
C ALA A 83 -9.18 7.07 13.93
N TRP A 84 -8.11 7.59 14.52
CA TRP A 84 -7.09 8.32 13.79
C TRP A 84 -6.31 7.44 12.83
N PHE A 85 -5.95 6.22 13.26
CA PHE A 85 -5.34 5.24 12.37
C PHE A 85 -6.21 4.99 11.13
N GLY A 86 -7.51 4.76 11.33
CA GLY A 86 -8.47 4.61 10.25
C GLY A 86 -8.53 5.82 9.31
N GLU A 87 -8.54 7.04 9.85
CA GLU A 87 -8.50 8.28 9.04
C GLU A 87 -7.25 8.33 8.15
N MET A 88 -6.09 8.00 8.71
CA MET A 88 -4.81 8.03 7.97
C MET A 88 -4.80 6.98 6.84
N VAL A 89 -5.24 5.76 7.14
CA VAL A 89 -5.36 4.66 6.18
C VAL A 89 -6.34 5.03 5.05
N GLU A 90 -7.51 5.58 5.39
CA GLU A 90 -8.49 6.04 4.39
C GLU A 90 -7.95 7.17 3.52
N THR A 91 -7.21 8.12 4.11
CA THR A 91 -6.58 9.22 3.35
C THR A 91 -5.53 8.68 2.37
N CYS A 92 -4.72 7.71 2.77
CA CYS A 92 -3.79 7.03 1.86
C CYS A 92 -4.54 6.32 0.71
N ALA A 93 -5.62 5.62 1.05
CA ALA A 93 -6.46 4.94 0.05
C ALA A 93 -7.10 5.92 -0.94
N ASP A 94 -7.63 7.04 -0.47
CA ASP A 94 -8.21 8.09 -1.32
C ASP A 94 -7.19 8.64 -2.31
N CYS A 95 -5.97 8.92 -1.84
CA CYS A 95 -4.88 9.36 -2.69
C CYS A 95 -4.51 8.30 -3.73
N ILE A 96 -4.39 7.02 -3.34
CA ILE A 96 -4.12 5.90 -4.26
C ILE A 96 -5.22 5.77 -5.31
N ILE A 97 -6.48 5.78 -4.89
CA ILE A 97 -7.62 5.61 -5.79
C ILE A 97 -7.71 6.75 -6.78
N GLY A 98 -7.50 8.00 -6.33
CA GLY A 98 -7.49 9.17 -7.21
C GLY A 98 -6.38 9.10 -8.26
N THR A 99 -5.16 8.71 -7.87
CA THR A 99 -4.05 8.57 -8.82
C THR A 99 -4.25 7.44 -9.80
N LEU A 100 -4.64 6.25 -9.31
CA LEU A 100 -4.94 5.10 -10.15
C LEU A 100 -6.06 5.41 -11.14
N THR A 101 -7.13 6.05 -10.69
CA THR A 101 -8.26 6.43 -11.55
C THR A 101 -7.76 7.30 -12.70
N ARG A 102 -6.99 8.36 -12.41
CA ARG A 102 -6.44 9.24 -13.44
C ARG A 102 -5.50 8.52 -14.40
N ILE A 103 -4.67 7.60 -13.93
CA ILE A 103 -3.80 6.77 -14.79
C ILE A 103 -4.65 5.90 -15.72
N LEU A 104 -5.62 5.17 -15.16
CA LEU A 104 -6.41 4.17 -15.88
C LEU A 104 -7.39 4.81 -16.88
N GLU A 105 -7.94 5.98 -16.56
CA GLU A 105 -8.83 6.75 -17.46
C GLU A 105 -8.12 7.27 -18.72
N THR A 106 -6.78 7.30 -18.75
CA THR A 106 -6.04 7.60 -20.00
C THR A 106 -6.18 6.52 -21.07
N GLY A 107 -6.70 5.35 -20.71
CA GLY A 107 -6.71 4.14 -21.54
C GLY A 107 -5.41 3.35 -21.48
N ALA A 108 -4.50 3.68 -20.56
CA ALA A 108 -3.32 2.88 -20.24
C ALA A 108 -3.71 1.47 -19.78
N THR A 109 -2.96 0.46 -20.21
CA THR A 109 -3.19 -0.94 -19.83
C THR A 109 -2.02 -1.50 -19.02
N PHE A 110 -2.33 -2.32 -18.02
CA PHE A 110 -1.37 -2.93 -17.11
C PHE A 110 -1.73 -4.40 -16.89
N GLU A 111 -0.72 -5.24 -16.70
CA GLU A 111 -0.90 -6.68 -16.48
C GLU A 111 -1.08 -7.01 -14.99
N ALA A 112 -0.63 -6.12 -14.11
CA ALA A 112 -0.75 -6.30 -12.66
C ALA A 112 -0.92 -4.97 -11.91
N CYS A 113 -1.38 -5.06 -10.67
CA CYS A 113 -1.31 -3.99 -9.67
C CYS A 113 -0.33 -4.40 -8.57
N ALA A 114 0.63 -3.50 -8.27
CA ALA A 114 1.72 -3.76 -7.36
C ALA A 114 1.55 -2.99 -6.04
N MET A 115 1.32 -3.70 -4.93
CA MET A 115 1.20 -3.15 -3.58
C MET A 115 2.33 -3.61 -2.66
N TRP A 116 2.50 -2.94 -1.51
CA TRP A 116 3.46 -3.36 -0.47
C TRP A 116 3.05 -2.88 0.93
N GLU A 117 3.47 -3.57 1.99
CA GLU A 117 3.11 -3.22 3.38
C GLU A 117 4.20 -3.40 4.45
N ASP A 118 5.02 -4.46 4.34
CA ASP A 118 6.03 -4.84 5.34
C ASP A 118 5.50 -4.78 6.80
N MET A 119 4.37 -5.45 7.02
CA MET A 119 3.60 -5.34 8.26
C MET A 119 3.67 -6.58 9.13
N ALA A 120 4.64 -7.46 8.89
CA ALA A 120 4.88 -8.66 9.68
C ALA A 120 6.37 -8.84 10.00
N TYR A 121 6.63 -9.76 10.93
CA TYR A 121 7.95 -10.20 11.33
C TYR A 121 7.91 -11.71 11.64
N ASN A 122 8.97 -12.26 12.23
CA ASN A 122 9.08 -13.72 12.41
C ASN A 122 8.01 -14.39 13.28
N ALA A 123 7.30 -13.65 14.13
CA ALA A 123 6.24 -14.21 14.98
C ALA A 123 4.82 -13.82 14.53
N GLY A 124 4.68 -13.08 13.43
CA GLY A 124 3.39 -12.71 12.87
C GLY A 124 3.26 -11.24 12.47
N PRO A 125 2.03 -10.79 12.22
CA PRO A 125 1.73 -9.40 11.89
C PRO A 125 1.99 -8.42 13.06
N LEU A 126 2.39 -7.20 12.73
CA LEU A 126 2.51 -6.06 13.65
C LEU A 126 1.15 -5.42 13.98
N ILE A 127 0.08 -5.85 13.32
CA ILE A 127 -1.30 -5.43 13.56
C ILE A 127 -2.18 -6.67 13.75
N SER A 128 -3.09 -6.63 14.73
CA SER A 128 -4.02 -7.74 14.93
C SER A 128 -4.90 -7.97 13.70
N PRO A 129 -5.30 -9.21 13.38
CA PRO A 129 -6.24 -9.50 12.30
C PRO A 129 -7.57 -8.75 12.43
N GLU A 130 -8.02 -8.45 13.66
CA GLU A 130 -9.24 -7.67 13.91
C GLU A 130 -9.10 -6.22 13.43
N HIS A 131 -8.03 -5.52 13.85
CA HIS A 131 -7.75 -4.15 13.40
C HIS A 131 -7.49 -4.11 11.89
N PHE A 132 -6.75 -5.09 11.36
CA PHE A 132 -6.53 -5.22 9.92
C PHE A 132 -7.86 -5.32 9.15
N LYS A 133 -8.74 -6.23 9.59
CA LYS A 133 -10.06 -6.42 8.97
C LYS A 133 -10.93 -5.17 9.07
N ARG A 134 -10.82 -4.41 10.15
CA ARG A 134 -11.62 -3.21 10.37
C ARG A 134 -11.16 -2.03 9.52
N TYR A 135 -9.86 -1.81 9.41
CA TYR A 135 -9.31 -0.56 8.87
C TYR A 135 -8.69 -0.69 7.49
N LEU A 136 -8.10 -1.84 7.14
CA LEU A 136 -7.38 -2.00 5.87
C LEU A 136 -8.20 -2.76 4.82
N VAL A 137 -8.87 -3.85 5.20
CA VAL A 137 -9.69 -4.67 4.29
C VAL A 137 -10.67 -3.85 3.45
N PRO A 138 -11.45 -2.89 4.01
CA PRO A 138 -12.35 -2.07 3.20
C PRO A 138 -11.62 -1.25 2.13
N GLN A 139 -10.40 -0.80 2.43
CA GLN A 139 -9.62 0.05 1.54
C GLN A 139 -8.92 -0.75 0.45
N TYR A 140 -8.37 -1.93 0.77
CA TYR A 140 -7.92 -2.88 -0.25
C TYR A 140 -9.03 -3.26 -1.22
N ARG A 141 -10.25 -3.48 -0.72
CA ARG A 141 -11.42 -3.76 -1.58
C ARG A 141 -11.67 -2.61 -2.56
N ARG A 142 -11.62 -1.35 -2.10
CA ARG A 142 -11.80 -0.20 -2.99
C ARG A 142 -10.73 -0.14 -4.09
N ILE A 143 -9.46 -0.40 -3.75
CA ILE A 143 -8.34 -0.40 -4.70
C ILE A 143 -8.47 -1.55 -5.71
N THR A 144 -8.69 -2.78 -5.22
CA THR A 144 -8.82 -3.98 -6.05
C THR A 144 -10.06 -3.93 -6.95
N ASP A 145 -11.20 -3.43 -6.46
CA ASP A 145 -12.40 -3.22 -7.28
C ASP A 145 -12.17 -2.18 -8.37
N LEU A 146 -11.41 -1.10 -8.07
CA LEU A 146 -11.03 -0.12 -9.09
C LEU A 146 -10.22 -0.78 -10.20
N VAL A 147 -9.09 -1.41 -9.89
CA VAL A 147 -8.18 -1.96 -10.91
C VAL A 147 -8.83 -3.10 -11.71
N ARG A 148 -9.68 -3.91 -11.07
CA ARG A 148 -10.47 -4.96 -11.74
C ARG A 148 -11.43 -4.41 -12.79
N ARG A 149 -12.05 -3.24 -12.55
CA ARG A 149 -12.91 -2.59 -13.58
C ARG A 149 -12.14 -2.20 -14.84
N TYR A 150 -10.81 -2.07 -14.76
CA TYR A 150 -9.92 -1.80 -15.87
C TYR A 150 -9.20 -3.06 -16.39
N GLY A 151 -9.66 -4.26 -16.01
CA GLY A 151 -9.15 -5.53 -16.52
C GLY A 151 -7.84 -6.00 -15.87
N ILE A 152 -7.45 -5.42 -14.74
CA ILE A 152 -6.27 -5.85 -13.99
C ILE A 152 -6.69 -6.89 -12.95
N ASP A 153 -6.40 -8.16 -13.24
CA ASP A 153 -6.80 -9.29 -12.41
C ASP A 153 -5.68 -9.83 -11.52
N VAL A 154 -4.41 -9.51 -11.81
CA VAL A 154 -3.27 -9.85 -10.94
C VAL A 154 -3.02 -8.67 -10.00
N VAL A 155 -3.25 -8.87 -8.71
CA VAL A 155 -2.95 -7.88 -7.68
C VAL A 155 -1.99 -8.52 -6.70
N TRP A 156 -0.73 -8.11 -6.77
CA TRP A 156 0.29 -8.58 -5.84
C TRP A 156 0.47 -7.65 -4.66
N LEU A 157 0.87 -8.21 -3.53
CA LEU A 157 1.27 -7.45 -2.35
C LEU A 157 2.58 -7.98 -1.81
N ASP A 158 3.52 -7.06 -1.65
CA ASP A 158 4.82 -7.28 -1.03
C ASP A 158 4.72 -7.12 0.50
N CYS A 159 5.05 -8.16 1.27
CA CYS A 159 5.12 -8.09 2.73
C CYS A 159 6.00 -9.18 3.33
N ASP A 160 7.18 -8.79 3.83
CA ASP A 160 8.10 -9.67 4.55
C ASP A 160 7.51 -10.20 5.87
N GLY A 161 8.06 -11.33 6.35
CA GLY A 161 7.73 -11.94 7.62
C GLY A 161 6.58 -12.96 7.58
N LYS A 162 6.10 -13.34 8.77
CA LYS A 162 5.06 -14.36 8.93
C LYS A 162 3.66 -13.78 8.68
N ILE A 163 3.14 -13.97 7.47
CA ILE A 163 1.90 -13.35 7.00
C ILE A 163 0.65 -14.24 7.03
N ASP A 164 0.74 -15.49 7.52
CA ASP A 164 -0.35 -16.49 7.47
C ASP A 164 -1.71 -15.97 7.91
N LEU A 165 -1.71 -15.13 8.96
CA LEU A 165 -2.94 -14.60 9.54
C LEU A 165 -3.62 -13.53 8.68
N LEU A 166 -2.89 -12.91 7.76
CA LEU A 166 -3.40 -11.85 6.88
C LEU A 166 -3.75 -12.35 5.48
N ILE A 167 -3.11 -13.42 5.00
CA ILE A 167 -3.37 -14.01 3.67
C ILE A 167 -4.88 -14.21 3.39
N PRO A 168 -5.68 -14.83 4.27
CA PRO A 168 -7.11 -15.02 3.99
C PRO A 168 -7.88 -13.70 3.82
N LEU A 169 -7.48 -12.66 4.55
CA LEU A 169 -8.13 -11.34 4.53
C LEU A 169 -7.78 -10.55 3.27
N TRP A 170 -6.54 -10.66 2.79
CA TRP A 170 -6.12 -10.13 1.49
C TRP A 170 -6.82 -10.85 0.33
N LEU A 171 -6.87 -12.18 0.39
CA LEU A 171 -7.52 -13.00 -0.63
C LEU A 171 -9.02 -12.71 -0.74
N GLU A 172 -9.71 -12.49 0.40
CA GLU A 172 -11.13 -12.11 0.45
C GLU A 172 -11.44 -10.86 -0.40
N VAL A 173 -10.49 -9.93 -0.48
CA VAL A 173 -10.66 -8.67 -1.22
C VAL A 173 -9.96 -8.68 -2.57
N GLY A 174 -9.43 -9.83 -3.00
CA GLY A 174 -8.88 -10.00 -4.34
C GLY A 174 -7.45 -9.51 -4.53
N VAL A 175 -6.69 -9.34 -3.43
CA VAL A 175 -5.24 -9.40 -3.50
C VAL A 175 -4.85 -10.87 -3.58
N ASN A 176 -4.32 -11.31 -4.72
CA ASN A 176 -4.27 -12.72 -5.09
C ASN A 176 -2.86 -13.24 -5.42
N CYS A 177 -1.85 -12.39 -5.28
CA CYS A 177 -0.44 -12.78 -5.40
C CYS A 177 0.33 -12.21 -4.21
N MET A 178 1.06 -13.05 -3.49
CA MET A 178 1.88 -12.64 -2.34
C MET A 178 3.34 -12.76 -2.71
N PHE A 179 4.14 -11.79 -2.28
CA PHE A 179 5.59 -11.79 -2.42
C PHE A 179 6.18 -11.04 -1.21
N PRO A 180 7.43 -11.28 -0.82
CA PRO A 180 8.11 -12.57 -0.95
C PRO A 180 7.40 -13.67 -0.14
N LEU A 181 7.64 -14.94 -0.51
CA LEU A 181 7.40 -16.08 0.36
C LEU A 181 8.72 -16.41 1.05
N GLU A 182 8.89 -15.90 2.27
CA GLU A 182 10.16 -16.00 2.98
C GLU A 182 10.31 -17.35 3.69
N VAL A 183 11.47 -17.97 3.52
CA VAL A 183 11.85 -19.12 4.38
C VAL A 183 12.17 -18.58 5.77
N GLY A 184 11.18 -18.63 6.65
CA GLY A 184 11.28 -18.16 8.02
C GLY A 184 11.47 -19.26 9.07
N THR A 185 11.71 -18.85 10.32
CA THR A 185 11.74 -19.77 11.48
C THR A 185 10.39 -20.42 11.78
N TRP A 186 9.34 -20.00 11.09
CA TRP A 186 7.97 -20.49 11.22
C TRP A 186 7.63 -21.65 10.28
N GLY A 187 8.63 -22.18 9.56
CA GLY A 187 8.50 -23.43 8.80
C GLY A 187 7.74 -23.31 7.48
N GLU A 188 7.74 -22.11 6.88
CA GLU A 188 7.25 -21.95 5.51
C GLU A 188 8.16 -22.68 4.51
N ASP A 189 7.53 -23.40 3.57
CA ASP A 189 8.16 -24.09 2.46
C ASP A 189 7.65 -23.44 1.16
N PRO A 190 8.49 -22.66 0.45
CA PRO A 190 8.10 -21.82 -0.69
C PRO A 190 7.75 -22.60 -1.98
#